data_AF-A0A2K3K897-F1
#
_entry.id   AF-A0A2K3K897-F1
#
_cell.length_a   1.000
_cell.length_b   1.000
_cell.length_c   1.000
_cell.angle_alpha   90.00
_cell.angle_beta   90.00
_cell.angle_gamma   90.00
#
_symmetry.space_group_name_H-M   'P 1'
#
loop_
_entity.id
_entity.type
_entity.pdbx_description
1 polymer ?
#
loop_
_entity_poly.entity_id
_entity_poly.type
_entity_poly.pdbx_seq_one_letter_code
_entity_poly.pdbx_strand_id
1 'polypeptide(L)'
;MTRFTNTPTEDLRKKALEYEVKGTLLNYLLSNRQEQEVLEAKRKVKTVDDHLADIEKSYAASETKLKENAAAQDEKISKLVTERDEAVLSAGTLGEEKARLETDVTELQLYAATQYDEGFSFALEQIKLLFSDLDAERLGEADAMNRIVDGKLVPYIPPP
;
A
#
# COMPACT_ATOMS: atom_id res chain seq x y z
N MET A 1 -22.79 90.22 -25.58
CA MET A 1 -21.42 89.98 -26.09
C MET A 1 -20.56 91.24 -25.89
N THR A 2 -20.54 91.80 -24.67
CA THR A 2 -20.06 93.18 -24.40
C THR A 2 -18.95 93.23 -23.33
N ARG A 3 -18.53 92.07 -22.82
CA ARG A 3 -17.57 91.95 -21.69
C ARG A 3 -16.10 92.05 -22.09
N PHE A 4 -15.76 91.89 -23.37
CA PHE A 4 -14.38 92.00 -23.84
C PHE A 4 -14.06 93.39 -24.40
N THR A 5 -15.05 94.08 -24.97
CA THR A 5 -14.91 95.39 -25.60
C THR A 5 -14.76 96.55 -24.61
N ASN A 6 -15.10 96.33 -23.33
CA ASN A 6 -15.05 97.35 -22.27
C ASN A 6 -13.88 97.15 -21.28
N THR A 7 -13.03 96.14 -21.50
CA THR A 7 -11.95 95.78 -20.57
C THR A 7 -10.64 96.40 -21.07
N PRO A 8 -9.91 97.15 -20.24
CA PRO A 8 -8.59 97.69 -20.60
C PRO A 8 -7.64 96.58 -21.06
N THR A 9 -6.81 96.87 -22.07
CA THR A 9 -5.84 95.92 -22.63
C THR A 9 -4.87 95.35 -21.59
N GLU A 10 -4.52 96.14 -20.57
CA GLU A 10 -3.66 95.71 -19.47
C GLU A 10 -4.30 94.61 -18.61
N ASP A 11 -5.60 94.76 -18.29
CA ASP A 11 -6.35 93.75 -17.55
C ASP A 11 -6.50 92.45 -18.35
N LEU A 12 -6.66 92.55 -19.68
CA LEU A 12 -6.68 91.38 -20.56
C LEU A 12 -5.33 90.65 -20.58
N ARG A 13 -4.21 91.39 -20.64
CA ARG A 13 -2.86 90.80 -20.58
C ARG A 13 -2.59 90.12 -19.24
N LYS A 14 -2.97 90.76 -18.12
CA LYS A 14 -2.85 90.18 -16.78
C LYS A 14 -3.66 88.88 -16.67
N LYS A 15 -4.87 88.86 -17.20
CA LYS A 15 -5.72 87.67 -17.22
C LYS A 15 -5.16 86.56 -18.10
N ALA A 16 -4.56 86.90 -19.25
CA ALA A 16 -3.89 85.94 -20.11
C ALA A 16 -2.70 85.27 -19.38
N LEU A 17 -1.87 86.07 -18.71
CA LEU A 17 -0.75 85.57 -17.91
C LEU A 17 -1.24 84.69 -16.73
N GLU A 18 -2.31 85.09 -16.05
CA GLU A 18 -2.91 84.29 -14.97
C GLU A 18 -3.39 82.92 -15.46
N TYR A 19 -4.04 82.86 -16.63
CA TYR A 19 -4.46 81.59 -17.22
C TYR A 19 -3.27 80.73 -17.66
N GLU A 20 -2.22 81.33 -18.19
CA GLU A 20 -0.98 80.63 -18.54
C GLU A 20 -0.34 80.00 -17.30
N VAL A 21 -0.18 80.76 -16.21
CA VAL A 21 0.34 80.27 -14.92
C VAL A 21 -0.54 79.15 -14.36
N LYS A 22 -1.87 79.28 -14.44
CA LYS A 22 -2.80 78.22 -14.00
C LYS A 22 -2.67 76.96 -14.86
N GLY A 23 -2.51 77.12 -16.17
CA GLY A 23 -2.33 76.01 -17.11
C GLY A 23 -1.03 75.24 -16.87
N THR A 24 0.07 75.96 -16.64
CA THR A 24 1.37 75.33 -16.32
C THR A 24 1.33 74.60 -14.98
N LEU A 25 0.72 75.19 -13.95
CA LEU A 25 0.53 74.54 -12.65
C LEU A 25 -0.32 73.27 -12.76
N LEU A 26 -1.42 73.31 -13.51
CA LEU A 26 -2.27 72.13 -13.75
C LEU A 26 -1.49 71.02 -14.46
N ASN A 27 -0.73 71.35 -15.51
CA ASN A 27 0.10 70.38 -16.21
C ASN A 27 1.14 69.75 -15.28
N TYR A 28 1.82 70.52 -14.44
CA TYR A 28 2.75 70.00 -13.45
C TYR A 28 2.10 69.01 -12.49
N LEU A 29 0.92 69.34 -11.94
CA LEU A 29 0.18 68.44 -11.04
C LEU A 29 -0.26 67.15 -11.75
N LEU A 30 -0.71 67.24 -13.00
CA LEU A 30 -1.06 66.08 -13.81
C LEU A 30 0.16 65.19 -14.09
N SER A 31 1.29 65.79 -14.46
CA SER A 31 2.54 65.06 -14.70
C SER A 31 3.06 64.36 -13.44
N ASN A 32 3.07 65.03 -12.29
CA ASN A 32 3.48 64.43 -11.03
C ASN A 32 2.59 63.24 -10.64
N ARG A 33 1.27 63.36 -10.83
CA ARG A 33 0.34 62.26 -10.55
C ARG A 33 0.63 61.06 -11.47
N GLN A 34 0.81 61.31 -12.76
CA GLN A 34 1.13 60.26 -13.73
C GLN A 34 2.46 59.56 -13.39
N GLU A 35 3.48 60.32 -12.99
CA GLU A 35 4.77 59.77 -12.56
C GLU A 35 4.61 58.86 -11.32
N GLN A 36 3.82 59.28 -10.33
CA GLN A 36 3.55 58.47 -9.15
C GLN A 36 2.81 57.17 -9.48
N GLU A 37 1.79 57.22 -10.34
CA GLU A 37 1.04 56.04 -10.82
C GLU A 37 1.97 55.06 -11.56
N VAL A 38 2.88 55.57 -12.40
CA VAL A 38 3.89 54.75 -13.09
C VAL A 38 4.88 54.10 -12.12
N LEU A 39 5.36 54.85 -11.11
CA LEU A 39 6.26 54.31 -10.09
C LEU A 39 5.60 53.22 -9.24
N GLU A 40 4.33 53.39 -8.87
CA GLU A 40 3.56 52.38 -8.14
C GLU A 40 3.35 51.14 -9.00
N ALA A 41 2.94 51.31 -10.26
CA ALA A 41 2.79 50.20 -11.20
C ALA A 41 4.10 49.44 -11.39
N LYS A 42 5.24 50.14 -11.55
CA LYS A 42 6.57 49.54 -11.67
C LYS A 42 6.96 48.73 -10.43
N ARG A 43 6.64 49.20 -9.23
CA ARG A 43 6.87 48.44 -7.99
C ARG A 43 6.03 47.18 -7.93
N LYS A 44 4.74 47.27 -8.28
CA LYS A 44 3.84 46.10 -8.31
C LYS A 44 4.30 45.06 -9.33
N VAL A 45 4.69 45.49 -10.54
CA VAL A 45 5.26 44.60 -11.57
C VAL A 45 6.49 43.88 -11.03
N LYS A 46 7.43 44.61 -10.42
CA LYS A 46 8.62 43.99 -9.83
C LYS A 46 8.27 42.95 -8.77
N THR A 47 7.34 43.25 -7.86
CA THR A 47 6.91 42.29 -6.84
C THR A 47 6.26 41.05 -7.45
N VAL A 48 5.46 41.20 -8.50
CA VAL A 48 4.86 40.06 -9.23
C VAL A 48 5.95 39.23 -9.92
N ASP A 49 6.92 39.87 -10.57
CA ASP A 49 8.04 39.18 -11.23
C ASP A 49 8.87 38.37 -10.22
N ASP A 50 9.19 38.95 -9.06
CA ASP A 50 9.94 38.28 -7.98
C ASP A 50 9.15 37.06 -7.46
N HIS A 51 7.84 37.21 -7.20
CA HIS A 51 6.99 36.10 -6.76
C HIS A 51 6.83 35.01 -7.82
N LEU A 52 6.73 35.39 -9.10
CA LEU A 52 6.64 34.43 -10.19
C LEU A 52 7.91 33.58 -10.27
N ALA A 53 9.08 34.21 -10.17
CA ALA A 53 10.36 33.50 -10.15
C ALA A 53 10.48 32.52 -8.97
N ASP A 54 10.01 32.91 -7.78
CA ASP A 54 9.98 32.02 -6.61
C ASP A 54 9.03 30.83 -6.81
N ILE A 55 7.85 31.06 -7.39
CA ILE A 55 6.88 30.00 -7.71
C ILE A 55 7.49 29.02 -8.72
N GLU A 56 8.06 29.51 -9.82
CA GLU A 56 8.69 28.69 -10.85
C GLU A 56 9.80 27.80 -10.28
N LYS A 57 10.66 28.38 -9.42
CA LYS A 57 11.73 27.65 -8.74
C LYS A 57 11.19 26.56 -7.82
N SER A 58 10.17 26.88 -7.02
CA SER A 58 9.56 25.91 -6.09
C SER A 58 8.85 24.78 -6.84
N TYR A 59 8.18 25.09 -7.95
CA TYR A 59 7.53 24.13 -8.82
C TYR A 59 8.53 23.17 -9.44
N ALA A 60 9.61 23.68 -10.05
CA ALA A 60 10.67 22.85 -10.63
C ALA A 60 11.29 21.91 -9.59
N ALA A 61 11.56 22.41 -8.38
CA ALA A 61 12.08 21.58 -7.28
C ALA A 61 11.09 20.48 -6.86
N SER A 62 9.79 20.78 -6.82
CA SER A 62 8.76 19.79 -6.50
C SER A 62 8.59 18.73 -7.60
N GLU A 63 8.67 19.14 -8.87
CA GLU A 63 8.58 18.25 -10.03
C GLU A 63 9.74 17.25 -10.03
N THR A 64 10.97 17.70 -9.79
CA THR A 64 12.14 16.82 -9.68
C THR A 64 11.97 15.80 -8.56
N LYS A 65 11.57 16.22 -7.36
CA LYS A 65 11.35 15.30 -6.22
C LYS A 65 10.26 14.28 -6.50
N LEU A 66 9.18 14.66 -7.17
CA LEU A 66 8.12 13.74 -7.55
C LEU A 66 8.61 12.69 -8.55
N LYS A 67 9.40 13.10 -9.54
CA LYS A 67 10.00 12.16 -10.51
C LYS A 67 10.97 11.18 -9.85
N GLU A 68 11.82 11.65 -8.95
CA GLU A 68 12.75 10.79 -8.19
C GLU A 68 11.99 9.76 -7.33
N ASN A 69 10.95 10.21 -6.63
CA ASN A 69 10.11 9.33 -5.81
C ASN A 69 9.37 8.29 -6.66
N ALA A 70 8.85 8.68 -7.82
CA ALA A 70 8.19 7.76 -8.74
C ALA A 70 9.17 6.68 -9.23
N ALA A 71 10.37 7.07 -9.67
CA ALA A 71 11.40 6.13 -10.10
C ALA A 71 11.82 5.15 -8.99
N ALA A 72 11.98 5.64 -7.75
CA ALA A 72 12.31 4.79 -6.60
C ALA A 72 11.18 3.80 -6.25
N GLN A 73 9.92 4.22 -6.41
CA GLN A 73 8.76 3.34 -6.20
C GLN A 73 8.66 2.28 -7.29
N ASP A 74 8.89 2.63 -8.55
CA ASP A 74 8.89 1.68 -9.66
C ASP A 74 9.95 0.58 -9.48
N GLU A 75 11.17 0.95 -9.05
CA GLU A 75 12.22 -0.03 -8.74
C GLU A 75 11.81 -0.99 -7.61
N LYS A 76 11.20 -0.45 -6.55
CA LYS A 76 10.73 -1.25 -5.41
C LYS A 76 9.60 -2.20 -5.82
N ILE A 77 8.66 -1.74 -6.65
CA ILE A 77 7.56 -2.56 -7.17
C ILE A 77 8.13 -3.70 -8.02
N SER A 78 9.11 -3.42 -8.89
CA SER A 78 9.76 -4.44 -9.72
C SER A 78 10.36 -5.57 -8.87
N LYS A 79 11.11 -5.23 -7.82
CA LYS A 79 11.70 -6.20 -6.87
C LYS A 79 10.63 -7.02 -6.13
N LEU A 80 9.57 -6.37 -5.65
CA LEU A 80 8.49 -7.06 -4.93
C LEU A 80 7.70 -8.00 -5.85
N VAL A 81 7.54 -7.65 -7.13
CA VAL A 81 6.86 -8.52 -8.11
C VAL A 81 7.67 -9.80 -8.35
N THR A 82 9.00 -9.68 -8.51
CA THR A 82 9.85 -10.87 -8.70
C THR A 82 9.84 -11.77 -7.47
N GLU A 83 9.98 -11.20 -6.26
CA GLU A 83 9.93 -11.97 -5.01
C GLU A 83 8.57 -12.67 -4.81
N ARG A 84 7.46 -11.99 -5.15
CA ARG A 84 6.12 -12.58 -5.10
C ARG A 84 6.01 -13.76 -6.06
N ASP A 85 6.49 -13.61 -7.30
CA ASP A 85 6.36 -14.66 -8.31
C ASP A 85 7.18 -15.91 -7.93
N GLU A 86 8.39 -15.73 -7.37
CA GLU A 86 9.19 -16.82 -6.81
C GLU A 86 8.49 -17.52 -5.63
N ALA A 87 7.91 -16.74 -4.70
CA ALA A 87 7.18 -17.28 -3.57
C ALA A 87 5.92 -18.06 -4.00
N VAL A 88 5.21 -17.59 -5.02
CA VAL A 88 4.04 -18.28 -5.60
C VAL A 88 4.44 -19.61 -6.23
N LEU A 89 5.55 -19.66 -6.98
CA LEU A 89 6.07 -20.90 -7.54
C LEU A 89 6.44 -21.91 -6.44
N SER A 90 7.14 -21.48 -5.39
CA SER A 90 7.52 -22.34 -4.26
C SER A 90 6.29 -22.84 -3.48
N ALA A 91 5.29 -21.98 -3.26
CA ALA A 91 4.05 -22.38 -2.61
C ALA A 91 3.30 -23.44 -3.43
N GLY A 92 3.31 -23.32 -4.76
CA GLY A 92 2.75 -24.33 -5.67
C GLY A 92 3.41 -25.69 -5.49
N THR A 93 4.74 -25.76 -5.54
CA THR A 93 5.48 -27.03 -5.37
C THR A 93 5.25 -27.67 -4.00
N LEU A 94 5.18 -26.86 -2.94
CA LEU A 94 4.89 -27.35 -1.58
C LEU A 94 3.46 -27.88 -1.46
N GLY A 95 2.50 -27.26 -2.15
CA GLY A 95 1.12 -27.73 -2.22
C GLY A 95 1.00 -29.11 -2.86
N GLU A 96 1.70 -29.33 -3.97
CA GLU A 96 1.75 -30.62 -4.65
C GLU A 96 2.41 -31.71 -3.78
N GLU A 97 3.55 -31.38 -3.15
CA GLU A 97 4.24 -32.33 -2.25
C GLU A 97 3.37 -32.71 -1.06
N LYS A 98 2.66 -31.74 -0.46
CA LYS A 98 1.72 -31.99 0.63
C LYS A 98 0.63 -32.98 0.20
N ALA A 99 0.00 -32.76 -0.95
CA ALA A 99 -1.06 -33.65 -1.45
C ALA A 99 -0.54 -35.07 -1.70
N ARG A 100 0.68 -35.20 -2.23
CA ARG A 100 1.35 -36.50 -2.39
C ARG A 100 1.56 -37.19 -1.04
N LEU A 101 2.14 -36.49 -0.06
CA LEU A 101 2.40 -37.05 1.27
C LEU A 101 1.11 -37.43 2.01
N GLU A 102 0.05 -36.64 1.89
CA GLU A 102 -1.27 -36.99 2.44
C GLU A 102 -1.79 -38.30 1.83
N THR A 103 -1.62 -38.48 0.51
CA THR A 103 -1.98 -39.73 -0.18
C THR A 103 -1.13 -40.90 0.35
N ASP A 104 0.20 -40.76 0.37
CA ASP A 104 1.11 -41.80 0.85
C ASP A 104 0.78 -42.24 2.29
N VAL A 105 0.45 -41.29 3.18
CA VAL A 105 0.04 -41.58 4.56
C VAL A 105 -1.24 -42.41 4.59
N THR A 106 -2.25 -42.07 3.79
CA THR A 106 -3.50 -42.84 3.74
C THR A 106 -3.30 -44.25 3.19
N GLU A 107 -2.45 -44.42 2.17
CA GLU A 107 -2.14 -45.72 1.59
C GLU A 107 -1.37 -46.60 2.59
N LEU A 108 -0.38 -46.03 3.28
CA LEU A 108 0.39 -46.75 4.30
C LEU A 108 -0.49 -47.17 5.48
N GLN A 109 -1.41 -46.33 5.93
CA GLN A 109 -2.38 -46.69 6.97
C GLN A 109 -3.25 -47.88 6.55
N LEU A 110 -3.76 -47.87 5.31
CA LEU A 110 -4.57 -48.97 4.79
C LEU A 110 -3.76 -50.27 4.65
N TYR A 111 -2.53 -50.16 4.15
CA TYR A 111 -1.62 -51.31 4.03
C TYR A 111 -1.33 -51.92 5.39
N ALA A 112 -0.98 -51.09 6.39
CA ALA A 112 -0.70 -51.56 7.75
C ALA A 112 -1.93 -52.24 8.38
N ALA A 113 -3.12 -51.65 8.26
CA ALA A 113 -4.36 -52.25 8.76
C ALA A 113 -4.60 -53.63 8.14
N THR A 114 -4.51 -53.72 6.81
CA THR A 114 -4.68 -54.99 6.08
C THR A 114 -3.68 -56.05 6.53
N GLN A 115 -2.40 -55.70 6.68
CA GLN A 115 -1.36 -56.63 7.11
C GLN A 115 -1.59 -57.14 8.55
N TYR A 116 -2.03 -56.27 9.45
CA TYR A 116 -2.36 -56.68 10.82
C TYR A 116 -3.60 -57.59 10.86
N ASP A 117 -4.65 -57.27 10.10
CA ASP A 117 -5.87 -58.08 10.03
C ASP A 117 -5.59 -59.47 9.45
N GLU A 118 -4.81 -59.55 8.36
CA GLU A 118 -4.40 -60.82 7.73
C GLU A 118 -3.52 -61.64 8.68
N GLY A 119 -2.48 -61.02 9.26
CA GLY A 119 -1.55 -61.69 10.16
C GLY A 119 -2.23 -62.20 11.44
N PHE A 120 -3.16 -61.42 12.00
CA PHE A 120 -3.95 -61.80 13.17
C PHE A 120 -4.90 -62.97 12.83
N SER A 121 -5.60 -62.90 11.70
CA SER A 121 -6.48 -63.97 11.24
C SER A 121 -5.73 -65.29 11.05
N PHE A 122 -4.57 -65.23 10.41
CA PHE A 122 -3.70 -66.40 10.22
C PHE A 122 -3.21 -67.00 11.54
N ALA A 123 -2.81 -66.17 12.51
CA ALA A 123 -2.42 -66.64 13.84
C ALA A 123 -3.58 -67.33 14.58
N LEU A 124 -4.80 -66.80 14.48
CA LEU A 124 -5.99 -67.44 15.04
C LEU A 124 -6.27 -68.81 14.40
N GLU A 125 -6.10 -68.95 13.09
CA GLU A 125 -6.22 -70.24 12.40
C GLU A 125 -5.19 -71.26 12.89
N GLN A 126 -3.94 -70.84 13.08
CA GLN A 126 -2.90 -71.70 13.64
C GLN A 126 -3.22 -72.17 15.07
N ILE A 127 -3.75 -71.29 15.91
CA ILE A 127 -4.14 -71.64 17.29
C ILE A 127 -5.27 -72.66 17.28
N LYS A 128 -6.31 -72.46 16.45
CA LYS A 128 -7.44 -73.40 16.31
C LYS A 128 -6.98 -74.79 15.86
N LEU A 129 -5.93 -74.86 15.03
CA LEU A 129 -5.35 -76.13 14.58
C LEU A 129 -4.63 -76.87 15.72
N LEU A 130 -3.86 -76.14 16.55
CA LEU A 130 -3.08 -76.72 17.66
C LEU A 130 -3.94 -77.08 18.87
N PHE A 131 -5.04 -76.34 19.11
CA PHE A 131 -5.93 -76.48 20.26
C PHE A 131 -7.37 -76.67 19.78
N SER A 132 -7.70 -77.90 19.36
CA SER A 132 -9.01 -78.22 18.76
C SER A 132 -10.17 -78.23 19.74
N ASP A 133 -9.89 -78.19 21.04
CA ASP A 133 -10.83 -78.01 22.15
C ASP A 133 -11.12 -76.52 22.48
N LEU A 134 -10.44 -75.58 21.80
CA LEU A 134 -10.66 -74.16 21.98
C LEU A 134 -11.94 -73.70 21.26
N ASP A 135 -13.00 -73.42 22.01
CA ASP A 135 -14.28 -72.95 21.48
C ASP A 135 -14.37 -71.42 21.38
N ALA A 136 -15.43 -70.93 20.71
CA ALA A 136 -15.66 -69.51 20.50
C ALA A 136 -15.92 -68.73 21.80
N GLU A 137 -16.42 -69.40 22.84
CA GLU A 137 -16.71 -68.78 24.14
C GLU A 137 -15.41 -68.44 24.86
N ARG A 138 -14.45 -69.38 24.94
CA ARG A 138 -13.14 -69.14 25.56
C ARG A 138 -12.27 -68.16 24.78
N LEU A 139 -12.37 -68.15 23.45
CA LEU A 139 -11.72 -67.13 22.61
C LEU A 139 -12.33 -65.74 22.83
N GLY A 140 -13.64 -65.66 23.08
CA GLY A 140 -14.34 -64.40 23.38
C GLY A 140 -13.94 -63.77 24.71
N GLU A 141 -13.35 -64.54 25.64
CA GLU A 141 -12.77 -64.00 26.88
C GLU A 141 -11.47 -63.21 26.62
N ALA A 142 -10.79 -63.49 25.51
CA ALA A 142 -9.59 -62.76 25.11
C ALA A 142 -9.99 -61.39 24.53
N ASP A 143 -9.71 -60.34 25.30
CA ASP A 143 -9.87 -58.94 24.89
C ASP A 143 -8.49 -58.31 24.71
N ALA A 144 -8.29 -57.53 23.65
CA ALA A 144 -7.07 -56.76 23.43
C ALA A 144 -6.80 -55.74 24.55
N MET A 145 -7.86 -55.32 25.26
CA MET A 145 -7.78 -54.48 26.45
C MET A 145 -7.50 -55.26 27.73
N ASN A 146 -7.25 -56.57 27.67
CA ASN A 146 -6.80 -57.37 28.79
C ASN A 146 -5.29 -57.69 28.68
N ARG A 147 -4.64 -57.88 29.83
CA ARG A 147 -3.26 -58.37 29.93
C ARG A 147 -3.21 -59.65 30.73
N ILE A 148 -2.14 -60.40 30.55
CA ILE A 148 -1.88 -61.63 31.32
C ILE A 148 -1.10 -61.27 32.58
N VAL A 149 -1.65 -61.54 33.76
CA VAL A 149 -0.99 -61.43 35.07
C VAL A 149 -1.14 -62.77 35.79
N ASP A 150 -0.03 -63.40 36.16
CA ASP A 150 0.01 -64.71 36.83
C ASP A 150 -0.83 -65.79 36.11
N GLY A 151 -0.81 -65.77 34.77
CA GLY A 151 -1.55 -66.72 33.94
C GLY A 151 -3.06 -66.46 33.85
N LYS A 152 -3.55 -65.33 34.37
CA LYS A 152 -4.96 -64.91 34.28
C LYS A 152 -5.11 -63.64 33.45
N LEU A 153 -6.19 -63.55 32.69
CA LEU A 153 -6.59 -62.33 31.98
C LEU A 153 -7.17 -61.32 32.97
N VAL A 154 -6.65 -60.10 32.94
CA VAL A 154 -7.13 -58.96 33.74
C VAL A 154 -7.16 -57.69 32.87
N PRO A 155 -8.07 -56.74 33.12
CA PRO A 155 -8.09 -55.47 32.38
C PRO A 155 -6.75 -54.75 32.39
N TYR A 156 -6.32 -54.29 31.21
CA TYR A 156 -5.16 -53.46 31.01
C TYR A 156 -5.46 -52.03 31.47
N ILE A 157 -4.55 -51.48 32.28
CA ILE A 157 -4.60 -50.10 32.74
C ILE A 157 -3.35 -49.43 32.15
N PRO A 158 -3.49 -48.44 31.25
CA PRO A 158 -2.36 -47.72 30.69
C PRO A 158 -1.55 -47.04 31.81
N PRO A 159 -0.21 -46.97 31.69
CA PRO A 159 0.61 -46.15 32.56
C PRO A 159 0.19 -44.66 32.47
N PRO A 160 0.32 -43.89 33.56
CA PRO A 160 0.08 -42.45 33.57
C PRO A 160 1.08 -41.66 32.72
#